data_AF-A0A2H5YN07-F1
#
_entry.id   AF-A0A2H5YN07-F1
#
_cell.length_a   1.000
_cell.length_b   1.000
_cell.length_c   1.000
_cell.angle_alpha   90.00
_cell.angle_beta   90.00
_cell.angle_gamma   90.00
#
_symmetry.space_group_name_H-M   'P 1'
#
loop_
_entity.id
_entity.type
_entity.pdbx_description
1 polymer ?
#
loop_
_entity_poly.entity_id
_entity_poly.type
_entity_poly.pdbx_seq_one_letter_code
_entity_poly.pdbx_strand_id
1 'polypeptide(L)'
;MRLSDPGAVEAIGELLGATVRQAPFGVPRPTPGRPPPSEGPRGPVYQLTMPSEGGEGTLLITLWPTLARVDVRLGNHYWVLRDVDVVDLYPGVEVLFRRNQPPAYLFVSVKGRVALVA
;
A
#
# COMPACT_ATOMS: atom_id res chain seq x y z
N MET A 1 -2.26 0.28 -13.32
CA MET A 1 -3.48 -0.38 -12.79
C MET A 1 -3.98 0.39 -11.57
N ARG A 2 -5.16 0.10 -11.04
CA ARG A 2 -5.61 0.59 -9.72
C ARG A 2 -5.32 -0.44 -8.65
N LEU A 3 -5.21 0.02 -7.39
CA LEU A 3 -5.00 -0.89 -6.26
C LEU A 3 -6.20 -1.85 -6.06
N SER A 4 -7.39 -1.46 -6.48
CA SER A 4 -8.63 -2.25 -6.43
C SER A 4 -8.78 -3.27 -7.56
N ASP A 5 -7.90 -3.24 -8.57
CA ASP A 5 -8.03 -4.14 -9.73
C ASP A 5 -7.75 -5.60 -9.30
N PRO A 6 -8.46 -6.59 -9.87
CA PRO A 6 -8.19 -8.00 -9.60
C PRO A 6 -6.73 -8.35 -9.91
N GLY A 7 -6.05 -9.05 -9.00
CA GLY A 7 -4.64 -9.45 -9.16
C GLY A 7 -3.62 -8.36 -8.83
N ALA A 8 -4.03 -7.13 -8.51
CA ALA A 8 -3.10 -6.04 -8.25
C ALA A 8 -2.20 -6.31 -7.04
N VAL A 9 -2.77 -6.88 -5.97
CA VAL A 9 -2.03 -7.20 -4.74
C VAL A 9 -0.98 -8.27 -4.99
N GLU A 10 -1.36 -9.32 -5.72
CA GLU A 10 -0.48 -10.43 -6.09
C GLU A 10 0.66 -9.93 -6.98
N ALA A 11 0.36 -9.10 -7.98
CA ALA A 11 1.37 -8.54 -8.88
C ALA A 11 2.36 -7.60 -8.15
N ILE A 12 1.88 -6.79 -7.20
CA ILE A 12 2.74 -5.97 -6.32
C ILE A 12 3.64 -6.87 -5.48
N GLY A 13 3.06 -7.91 -4.86
CA GLY A 13 3.79 -8.86 -4.03
C GLY A 13 4.88 -9.60 -4.80
N GLU A 14 4.55 -10.10 -5.99
CA GLU A 14 5.47 -10.80 -6.88
C GLU A 14 6.63 -9.91 -7.31
N LEU A 15 6.35 -8.69 -7.77
CA LEU A 15 7.39 -7.74 -8.19
C LEU A 15 8.37 -7.44 -7.05
N LEU A 16 7.85 -7.22 -5.85
CA LEU A 16 8.65 -6.89 -4.68
C LEU A 16 9.34 -8.11 -4.04
N GLY A 17 9.05 -9.33 -4.49
CA GLY A 17 9.47 -10.54 -3.80
C GLY A 17 8.95 -10.60 -2.36
N ALA A 18 7.79 -9.98 -2.09
CA ALA A 18 7.23 -9.84 -0.76
C ALA A 18 6.32 -11.03 -0.41
N THR A 19 6.33 -11.44 0.85
CA THR A 19 5.31 -12.37 1.36
C THR A 19 3.99 -11.62 1.52
N VAL A 20 2.98 -12.01 0.74
CA VAL A 20 1.63 -11.43 0.79
C VAL A 20 0.78 -12.22 1.77
N ARG A 21 0.07 -11.53 2.67
CA ARG A 21 -0.97 -12.11 3.54
C ARG A 21 -2.16 -11.18 3.65
N GLN A 22 -3.37 -11.75 3.76
CA GLN A 22 -4.51 -10.96 4.18
C GLN A 22 -4.35 -10.59 5.67
N ALA A 23 -4.55 -9.31 6.00
CA ALA A 23 -4.48 -8.81 7.36
C ALA A 23 -5.65 -9.34 8.21
N PRO A 24 -5.47 -9.49 9.54
CA PRO A 24 -6.54 -9.94 10.44
C PRO A 24 -7.60 -8.84 10.70
N PHE A 25 -7.44 -7.66 10.12
CA PHE A 25 -8.35 -6.53 10.21
C PHE A 25 -8.78 -6.09 8.81
N GLY A 26 -9.89 -5.36 8.75
CA GLY A 26 -10.43 -4.79 7.52
C GLY A 26 -10.86 -3.34 7.71
N VAL A 27 -11.47 -2.76 6.68
CA VAL A 27 -12.09 -1.43 6.78
C VAL A 27 -13.19 -1.46 7.86
N PRO A 28 -13.13 -0.61 8.91
CA PRO A 28 -14.09 -0.64 10.02
C PRO A 28 -15.54 -0.46 9.58
N ARG A 29 -16.47 -1.13 10.29
CA ARG A 29 -17.92 -0.88 10.11
C ARG A 29 -18.29 0.50 10.67
N PRO A 30 -19.22 1.22 10.03
CA PRO A 30 -19.85 2.37 10.67
C PRO A 30 -20.48 1.94 12.00
N THR A 31 -20.19 2.67 13.07
CA THR A 31 -20.87 2.51 14.36
C THR A 31 -22.23 3.21 14.29
N PRO A 32 -23.35 2.59 14.74
CA PRO A 32 -24.63 3.28 14.81
C PRO A 32 -24.50 4.59 15.61
N GLY A 33 -24.98 5.71 15.05
CA GLY A 33 -24.95 7.03 15.70
C GLY A 33 -23.67 7.86 15.49
N ARG A 34 -22.64 7.32 14.81
CA ARG A 34 -21.49 8.11 14.35
C ARG A 34 -21.59 8.26 12.83
N PRO A 35 -21.52 9.48 12.25
CA PRO A 35 -21.49 9.64 10.80
C PRO A 35 -20.33 8.78 10.25
N PRO A 36 -20.56 7.96 9.21
CA PRO A 36 -19.54 7.07 8.69
C PRO A 36 -18.32 7.91 8.27
N PRO A 37 -17.08 7.50 8.61
CA PRO A 37 -15.90 8.08 7.98
C PRO A 37 -15.90 7.64 6.51
N SER A 38 -16.67 8.34 5.66
CA SER A 38 -17.02 8.00 4.28
C SER A 38 -17.68 6.61 4.12
N GLU A 39 -18.71 6.50 3.30
CA GLU A 39 -19.29 5.21 2.87
C GLU A 39 -18.32 4.49 1.91
N GLY A 40 -17.11 4.20 2.38
CA GLY A 40 -16.09 3.53 1.59
C GLY A 40 -16.45 2.05 1.37
N PRO A 41 -16.13 1.48 0.20
CA PRO A 41 -16.35 0.07 -0.05
C PRO A 41 -15.62 -0.79 0.99
N ARG A 42 -16.32 -1.80 1.52
CA ARG A 42 -15.73 -2.80 2.41
C ARG A 42 -14.78 -3.68 1.62
N GLY A 43 -13.63 -4.03 2.19
CA GLY A 43 -12.71 -4.94 1.52
C GLY A 43 -11.62 -5.51 2.42
N PRO A 44 -10.96 -6.59 1.96
CA PRO A 44 -9.79 -7.13 2.62
C PRO A 44 -8.65 -6.11 2.61
N VAL A 45 -7.83 -6.19 3.65
CA VAL A 45 -6.57 -5.46 3.76
C VAL A 45 -5.46 -6.48 3.63
N TYR A 46 -4.34 -6.10 3.00
CA TYR A 46 -3.23 -7.01 2.75
C TYR A 46 -1.96 -6.47 3.37
N GLN A 47 -1.19 -7.34 4.00
CA GLN A 47 0.14 -7.07 4.52
C GLN A 47 1.16 -7.78 3.65
N LEU A 48 2.12 -7.01 3.16
CA LEU A 48 3.27 -7.46 2.39
C LEU A 48 4.52 -7.23 3.24
N THR A 49 5.34 -8.27 3.37
CA THR A 49 6.61 -8.19 4.11
C THR A 49 7.78 -8.58 3.24
N MET A 50 8.84 -7.76 3.24
CA MET A 50 10.10 -8.03 2.54
C MET A 50 11.29 -7.48 3.34
N PRO A 51 12.50 -8.03 3.19
CA PRO A 51 13.70 -7.43 3.76
C PRO A 51 14.01 -6.07 3.10
N SER A 52 14.63 -5.16 3.86
CA SER A 52 15.24 -3.95 3.29
C SER A 52 16.75 -4.12 3.22
N GLU A 53 17.36 -3.92 2.04
CA GLU A 53 18.82 -4.04 1.86
C GLU A 53 19.56 -2.81 2.39
N GLY A 54 18.87 -1.67 2.56
CA GLY A 54 19.46 -0.39 2.93
C GLY A 54 19.38 -0.03 4.41
N GLY A 55 18.68 -0.80 5.22
CA GLY A 55 18.53 -0.59 6.66
C GLY A 55 18.25 -1.90 7.38
N GLU A 56 18.66 -2.02 8.64
CA GLU A 56 18.31 -3.18 9.44
C GLU A 56 16.78 -3.20 9.64
N GLY A 57 16.09 -4.15 8.99
CA GLY A 57 14.69 -4.41 9.27
C GLY A 57 13.86 -5.00 8.13
N THR A 58 12.64 -5.38 8.48
CA THR A 58 11.61 -5.84 7.56
C THR A 58 10.72 -4.67 7.17
N LEU A 59 10.60 -4.44 5.87
CA LEU A 59 9.61 -3.52 5.32
C LEU A 59 8.23 -4.15 5.43
N LEU A 60 7.30 -3.44 6.07
CA LEU A 60 5.88 -3.80 6.14
C LEU A 60 5.08 -2.83 5.27
N ILE A 61 4.46 -3.34 4.23
CA ILE A 61 3.56 -2.59 3.35
C ILE A 61 2.14 -3.07 3.65
N THR A 62 1.23 -2.16 3.96
CA THR A 62 -0.19 -2.45 4.16
C THR A 62 -0.98 -1.83 3.02
N LEU A 63 -1.61 -2.67 2.21
CA LEU A 63 -2.45 -2.26 1.09
C LEU A 63 -3.91 -2.27 1.52
N TRP A 64 -4.60 -1.16 1.25
CA TRP A 64 -6.03 -0.97 1.48
C TRP A 64 -6.73 -0.75 0.13
N PRO A 65 -6.97 -1.81 -0.68
CA PRO A 65 -7.50 -1.69 -2.03
C PRO A 65 -8.78 -0.85 -2.13
N THR A 66 -9.74 -1.07 -1.23
CA THR A 66 -11.03 -0.37 -1.26
C THR A 66 -10.98 1.06 -0.74
N LEU A 67 -9.88 1.46 -0.10
CA LEU A 67 -9.63 2.83 0.33
C LEU A 67 -8.63 3.57 -0.58
N ALA A 68 -8.18 2.93 -1.67
CA ALA A 68 -7.11 3.45 -2.52
C ALA A 68 -5.93 3.97 -1.68
N ARG A 69 -5.50 3.20 -0.68
CA ARG A 69 -4.51 3.63 0.31
C ARG A 69 -3.39 2.60 0.47
N VAL A 70 -2.18 3.10 0.65
CA VAL A 70 -1.00 2.32 0.98
C VAL A 70 -0.31 2.93 2.19
N ASP A 71 0.03 2.08 3.15
CA ASP A 71 0.88 2.42 4.29
C ASP A 71 2.17 1.62 4.19
N VAL A 72 3.30 2.24 4.47
CA VAL A 72 4.62 1.59 4.45
C VAL A 72 5.34 1.91 5.75
N ARG A 73 5.93 0.88 6.37
CA ARG A 73 6.71 1.00 7.61
C ARG A 73 8.06 0.34 7.46
N LEU A 74 9.11 1.06 7.86
CA LEU A 74 10.47 0.54 8.04
C LEU A 74 11.00 1.02 9.40
N GLY A 75 11.13 0.12 10.37
CA GLY A 75 11.49 0.49 11.74
C GLY A 75 10.53 1.54 12.32
N ASN A 76 11.06 2.72 12.64
CA ASN A 76 10.31 3.87 13.17
C ASN A 76 9.82 4.85 12.08
N HIS A 77 10.09 4.57 10.80
CA HIS A 77 9.66 5.41 9.69
C HIS A 77 8.33 4.91 9.12
N TYR A 78 7.44 5.86 8.83
CA TYR A 78 6.10 5.60 8.32
C TYR A 78 5.80 6.52 7.13
N TRP A 79 5.31 5.93 6.04
CA TRP A 79 4.82 6.64 4.88
C TRP A 79 3.38 6.21 4.60
N VAL A 80 2.53 7.17 4.31
CA VAL A 80 1.11 6.92 4.00
C VAL A 80 0.74 7.72 2.78
N LEU A 81 0.23 7.05 1.76
CA LEU A 81 -0.38 7.68 0.60
C LEU A 81 -1.85 7.25 0.51
N ARG A 82 -2.73 8.24 0.53
CA ARG A 82 -4.18 8.11 0.34
C ARG A 82 -4.55 8.53 -1.07
N ASP A 83 -5.74 8.13 -1.51
CA ASP A 83 -6.31 8.49 -2.81
C ASP A 83 -5.38 8.10 -3.97
N VAL A 84 -4.83 6.89 -3.92
CA VAL A 84 -3.98 6.32 -4.97
C VAL A 84 -4.83 6.10 -6.23
N ASP A 85 -4.59 6.93 -7.23
CA ASP A 85 -5.24 6.87 -8.53
C ASP A 85 -4.64 5.78 -9.42
N VAL A 86 -3.32 5.62 -9.37
CA VAL A 86 -2.58 4.69 -10.25
C VAL A 86 -1.46 3.98 -9.49
N VAL A 87 -1.32 2.69 -9.80
CA VAL A 87 -0.19 1.84 -9.44
C VAL A 87 0.53 1.46 -10.73
N ASP A 88 1.80 1.83 -10.83
CA ASP A 88 2.69 1.37 -11.90
C ASP A 88 3.69 0.37 -11.34
N LEU A 89 3.88 -0.71 -12.10
CA LEU A 89 4.82 -1.77 -11.80
C LEU A 89 6.00 -1.62 -12.75
N TYR A 90 7.20 -1.41 -12.22
CA TYR A 90 8.44 -1.38 -12.99
C TYR A 90 9.23 -2.66 -12.68
N PRO A 91 9.15 -3.71 -13.54
CA PRO A 91 9.72 -5.01 -13.23
C PRO A 91 11.20 -4.95 -12.87
N GLY A 92 11.56 -5.57 -11.74
CA GLY A 92 12.93 -5.58 -11.23
C GLY A 92 13.42 -4.25 -10.64
N VAL A 93 12.56 -3.23 -10.56
CA VAL A 93 12.92 -1.88 -10.08
C VAL A 93 12.08 -1.50 -8.86
N GLU A 94 10.79 -1.22 -9.06
CA GLU A 94 9.94 -0.67 -8.01
C GLU A 94 8.45 -0.71 -8.33
N VAL A 95 7.64 -0.51 -7.30
CA VAL A 95 6.23 -0.14 -7.40
C VAL A 95 6.08 1.36 -7.15
N LEU A 96 5.36 2.03 -8.04
CA LEU A 96 5.03 3.45 -7.92
C LEU A 96 3.54 3.63 -7.68
N PHE A 97 3.17 4.16 -6.51
CA PHE A 97 1.81 4.57 -6.20
C PHE A 97 1.67 6.07 -6.44
N ARG A 98 0.68 6.48 -7.22
CA ARG A 98 0.45 7.87 -7.62
C ARG A 98 -0.93 8.35 -7.20
N ARG A 99 -0.96 9.55 -6.62
CA ARG A 99 -2.15 10.41 -6.51
C ARG A 99 -1.97 11.59 -7.46
N ASN A 100 -3.00 11.94 -8.21
CA ASN A 100 -2.97 12.99 -9.22
C ASN A 100 -3.32 14.36 -8.64
N GLN A 101 -4.17 14.42 -7.62
CA GLN A 101 -4.68 15.69 -7.06
C GLN A 101 -4.81 15.64 -5.53
N PRO A 102 -4.01 16.43 -4.77
CA PRO A 102 -2.77 17.05 -5.24
C PRO A 102 -1.73 15.98 -5.62
N PRO A 103 -0.83 16.24 -6.60
CA PRO A 103 0.16 15.26 -7.04
C PRO A 103 1.00 14.72 -5.89
N ALA A 104 1.08 13.40 -5.76
CA ALA A 104 1.97 12.74 -4.82
C ALA A 104 2.38 11.34 -5.31
N TYR A 105 3.59 10.92 -4.94
CA TYR A 105 4.24 9.70 -5.40
C TYR A 105 4.85 8.96 -4.22
N LEU A 106 4.50 7.69 -4.05
CA LEU A 106 5.15 6.78 -3.11
C LEU A 106 5.87 5.69 -3.91
N PHE A 107 7.17 5.57 -3.68
CA PHE A 107 8.05 4.60 -4.32
C PHE A 107 8.38 3.48 -3.34
N VAL A 108 8.29 2.24 -3.78
CA VAL A 108 8.80 1.08 -3.04
C VAL A 108 9.64 0.23 -3.99
N SER A 109 10.95 0.25 -3.79
CA SER A 109 11.88 -0.54 -4.61
C SER A 109 11.92 -2.01 -4.20
N VAL A 110 12.33 -2.87 -5.14
CA VAL A 110 12.59 -4.31 -4.88
C VAL A 110 13.69 -4.56 -3.83
N LYS A 111 14.47 -3.53 -3.49
CA LYS A 111 15.49 -3.56 -2.43
C LYS A 111 15.00 -3.04 -1.08
N GLY A 112 13.70 -2.76 -0.96
CA GLY A 112 13.07 -2.27 0.27
C GLY A 112 13.42 -0.82 0.64
N ARG A 113 13.85 0.00 -0.33
CA ARG A 113 13.93 1.46 -0.19
C ARG A 113 12.59 2.10 -0.47
N VAL A 114 12.26 3.14 0.29
CA VAL A 114 10.98 3.84 0.23
C VAL A 114 11.21 5.34 0.13
N ALA A 115 10.43 6.01 -0.71
CA ALA A 115 10.40 7.47 -0.79
C ALA A 115 8.97 7.94 -0.99
N LEU A 116 8.65 9.11 -0.44
CA LEU A 116 7.38 9.81 -0.64
C LEU A 116 7.68 11.23 -1.09
N VAL A 117 7.07 11.66 -2.19
CA VAL A 117 7.15 13.02 -2.72
C VAL A 117 5.71 13.54 -2.82
N ALA A 118 5.38 14.64 -2.15
CA ALA A 118 4.01 15.16 -2.03
C ALA A 118 4.00 16.69 -1.99
#